data_AF-A0A1H6DLR8-F1
#
_entry.id   AF-A0A1H6DLR8-F1
#
_cell.length_a   1.000
_cell.length_b   1.000
_cell.length_c   1.000
_cell.angle_alpha   90.00
_cell.angle_beta   90.00
_cell.angle_gamma   90.00
#
_symmetry.space_group_name_H-M   'P 1'
#
loop_
_entity.id
_entity.type
_entity.pdbx_description
1 polymer ?
#
loop_
_entity_poly.entity_id
_entity_poly.type
_entity_poly.pdbx_seq_one_letter_code
_entity_poly.pdbx_strand_id
1 'polypeptide(L)'
;MTGVSTGAERGPGGPTEGERRMVRTRHEATRLAVALVKDPFAPETAAAAREFLSGAEAAGEAFAELQALPKHDVRARITELISRRGEEACS
;
A
#
# COMPACT_ATOMS: atom_id res chain seq x y z
N MET A 1 23.23 -25.85 21.38
CA MET A 1 22.57 -25.79 20.07
C MET A 1 21.16 -25.26 20.27
N THR A 2 20.98 -23.94 20.22
CA THR A 2 19.67 -23.29 20.32
C THR A 2 19.16 -23.03 18.91
N GLY A 3 18.17 -23.81 18.49
CA GLY A 3 17.45 -23.60 17.23
C GLY A 3 16.61 -22.33 17.33
N VAL A 4 16.98 -21.33 16.53
CA VAL A 4 16.14 -20.16 16.26
C VAL A 4 15.09 -20.59 15.25
N SER A 5 13.88 -20.90 15.73
CA SER A 5 12.70 -21.06 14.88
C SER A 5 12.06 -19.69 14.67
N THR A 6 12.65 -18.86 13.83
CA THR A 6 11.94 -17.73 13.20
C THR A 6 11.22 -18.23 11.96
N GLY A 7 10.17 -19.01 12.19
CA GLY A 7 9.19 -19.40 11.19
C GLY A 7 7.84 -18.81 11.56
N ALA A 8 7.72 -17.48 11.48
CA ALA A 8 6.40 -16.86 11.46
C ALA A 8 5.79 -17.18 10.09
N GLU A 9 5.07 -18.30 10.03
CA GLU A 9 4.25 -18.68 8.89
C GLU A 9 3.24 -17.56 8.61
N ARG A 10 3.58 -16.64 7.71
CA ARG A 10 2.58 -15.83 7.00
C ARG A 10 1.89 -16.78 6.01
N GLY A 11 0.97 -17.60 6.55
CA GLY A 11 0.08 -18.43 5.76
C GLY A 11 -0.82 -17.59 4.84
N PRO A 12 -1.65 -18.23 4.00
CA PRO A 12 -2.50 -17.56 2.99
C PRO A 12 -3.70 -16.86 3.65
N GLY A 13 -3.44 -15.94 4.56
CA GLY A 13 -4.39 -14.94 5.04
C GLY A 13 -4.41 -13.77 4.04
N GLY A 14 -5.56 -13.12 3.90
CA GLY A 14 -5.73 -11.97 3.01
C GLY A 14 -4.76 -10.81 3.28
N PRO A 15 -4.96 -9.66 2.61
CA PRO A 15 -4.10 -8.49 2.80
C PRO A 15 -3.94 -8.14 4.28
N THR A 16 -2.72 -7.86 4.71
CA THR A 16 -2.45 -7.28 6.02
C THR A 16 -2.97 -5.84 6.05
N GLU A 17 -3.11 -5.26 7.25
CA GLU A 17 -3.55 -3.87 7.34
C GLU A 17 -2.55 -2.88 6.72
N GLY A 18 -1.25 -3.17 6.84
CA GLY A 18 -0.19 -2.39 6.17
C GLY A 18 -0.35 -2.42 4.65
N GLU A 19 -0.63 -3.58 4.07
CA GLU A 19 -0.82 -3.72 2.62
C GLU A 19 -2.10 -3.04 2.13
N ARG A 20 -3.21 -3.16 2.89
CA ARG A 20 -4.44 -2.40 2.60
C ARG A 20 -4.18 -0.90 2.61
N ARG A 21 -3.42 -0.43 3.59
CA ARG A 21 -3.01 0.98 3.71
C ARG A 21 -2.19 1.42 2.51
N MET A 22 -1.15 0.67 2.13
CA MET A 22 -0.35 0.98 0.95
C MET A 22 -1.19 1.08 -0.33
N VAL A 23 -2.11 0.13 -0.55
CA VAL A 23 -2.99 0.14 -1.72
C VAL A 23 -3.88 1.38 -1.70
N ARG A 24 -4.53 1.69 -0.57
CA ARG A 24 -5.37 2.88 -0.42
C ARG A 24 -4.58 4.17 -0.68
N THR A 25 -3.42 4.34 -0.04
CA THR A 25 -2.57 5.51 -0.25
C THR A 25 -2.11 5.66 -1.69
N ARG A 26 -1.78 4.56 -2.39
CA ARG A 26 -1.46 4.62 -3.83
C ARG A 26 -2.64 5.16 -4.66
N HIS A 27 -3.87 4.78 -4.35
CA HIS A 27 -5.05 5.27 -5.06
C HIS A 27 -5.29 6.76 -4.80
N GLU A 28 -5.21 7.16 -3.54
CA GLU A 28 -5.35 8.57 -3.14
C GLU A 28 -4.27 9.42 -3.83
N ALA A 29 -3.02 8.97 -3.84
CA ALA A 29 -1.93 9.62 -4.57
C ALA A 29 -2.23 9.78 -6.06
N THR A 30 -2.78 8.73 -6.69
CA THR A 30 -3.14 8.76 -8.13
C THR A 30 -4.26 9.77 -8.39
N ARG A 31 -5.32 9.77 -7.57
CA ARG A 31 -6.43 10.72 -7.69
C ARG A 31 -5.95 12.17 -7.46
N LEU A 32 -5.12 12.37 -6.44
CA LEU A 32 -4.55 13.67 -6.12
C LEU A 32 -3.64 14.17 -7.24
N ALA A 33 -2.83 13.30 -7.85
CA ALA A 33 -1.98 13.67 -8.99
C ALA A 33 -2.82 14.19 -10.16
N VAL A 34 -3.94 13.53 -10.48
CA VAL A 34 -4.88 14.01 -11.52
C VAL A 34 -5.47 15.36 -11.15
N ALA A 35 -5.87 15.56 -9.89
CA ALA A 35 -6.43 16.83 -9.41
C ALA A 35 -5.40 17.97 -9.49
N LEU A 36 -4.16 17.73 -9.06
CA LEU A 36 -3.06 18.69 -9.12
C LEU A 36 -2.69 19.09 -10.56
N VAL A 37 -2.77 18.16 -11.50
CA VAL A 37 -2.55 18.46 -12.93
C VAL A 37 -3.69 19.32 -13.49
N LYS A 38 -4.93 19.07 -13.07
CA LYS A 38 -6.11 19.75 -13.59
C LYS A 38 -6.25 21.17 -13.02
N ASP A 39 -6.20 21.30 -11.70
CA ASP A 39 -6.28 22.58 -11.00
C ASP A 39 -5.61 22.47 -9.61
N PRO A 40 -4.33 22.87 -9.49
CA PRO A 40 -3.57 22.72 -8.25
C PRO A 40 -3.97 23.70 -7.15
N PHE A 41 -4.66 24.80 -7.49
CA PHE A 41 -5.04 25.85 -6.53
C PHE A 41 -6.50 25.79 -6.14
N ALA A 42 -7.27 24.87 -6.72
CA ALA A 42 -8.63 24.57 -6.28
C ALA A 42 -8.63 24.25 -4.77
N PRO A 43 -9.53 24.85 -3.96
CA PRO A 43 -9.62 24.60 -2.53
C PRO A 43 -9.74 23.12 -2.17
N GLU A 44 -10.48 22.35 -2.96
CA GLU A 44 -10.65 20.91 -2.81
C GLU A 44 -9.37 20.11 -3.08
N THR A 45 -8.57 20.52 -4.08
CA THR A 45 -7.26 19.90 -4.37
C THR A 45 -6.28 20.18 -3.23
N ALA A 46 -6.26 21.41 -2.72
CA ALA A 46 -5.43 21.78 -1.57
C ALA A 46 -5.84 21.05 -0.28
N ALA A 47 -7.14 20.85 -0.06
CA ALA A 47 -7.65 20.07 1.06
C ALA A 47 -7.24 18.59 0.94
N ALA A 48 -7.46 17.99 -0.23
CA ALA A 48 -7.06 16.60 -0.51
C ALA A 48 -5.54 16.39 -0.38
N ALA A 49 -4.73 17.37 -0.77
CA ALA A 49 -3.27 17.31 -0.59
C ALA A 49 -2.87 17.29 0.89
N ARG A 50 -3.50 18.12 1.73
CA ARG A 50 -3.23 18.15 3.18
C ARG A 50 -3.65 16.85 3.85
N GLU A 51 -4.82 16.33 3.51
CA GLU A 51 -5.31 15.06 4.03
C GLU A 51 -4.37 13.92 3.63
N PHE A 52 -3.97 13.85 2.36
CA PHE A 52 -3.01 12.86 1.87
C PHE A 52 -1.68 12.89 2.64
N LEU A 53 -1.10 14.09 2.83
CA LEU A 53 0.16 14.25 3.56
C LEU A 53 0.08 13.78 5.01
N SER A 54 -1.09 13.92 5.66
CA SER A 54 -1.27 13.48 7.04
C SER A 54 -1.21 11.94 7.21
N GLY A 55 -1.51 11.18 6.15
CA GLY A 55 -1.50 9.71 6.18
C GLY A 55 -0.33 9.06 5.42
N ALA A 56 0.45 9.84 4.66
CA ALA A 56 1.47 9.32 3.77
C ALA A 56 2.65 8.63 4.48
N GLU A 57 3.03 9.12 5.66
CA GLU A 57 4.16 8.57 6.44
C GLU A 57 3.93 7.10 6.83
N ALA A 58 2.75 6.78 7.37
CA ALA A 58 2.41 5.42 7.77
C ALA A 58 2.31 4.44 6.59
N ALA A 59 2.03 4.93 5.37
CA ALA A 59 2.09 4.11 4.17
C ALA A 59 3.54 3.84 3.73
N GLY A 60 4.44 4.82 3.95
CA GLY A 60 5.87 4.65 3.75
C GLY A 60 6.48 3.60 4.69
N GLU A 61 6.07 3.60 5.96
CA GLU A 61 6.47 2.58 6.94
C GLU A 61 6.02 1.17 6.51
N ALA A 62 4.75 1.01 6.13
CA ALA A 62 4.23 -0.27 5.63
C ALA A 62 4.97 -0.76 4.37
N PHE A 63 5.40 0.16 3.51
CA PHE A 63 6.22 -0.19 2.34
C PHE A 63 7.65 -0.62 2.73
N ALA A 64 8.24 0.03 3.73
CA ALA A 64 9.55 -0.37 4.26
C ALA A 64 9.50 -1.78 4.88
N GLU A 65 8.43 -2.10 5.63
CA GLU A 65 8.19 -3.45 6.16
C GLU A 65 8.04 -4.49 5.05
N LEU A 66 7.33 -4.17 3.96
CA LEU A 66 7.23 -5.05 2.80
C LEU A 66 8.60 -5.28 2.17
N GLN A 67 9.40 -4.23 1.99
CA GLN A 67 10.75 -4.34 1.41
C GLN A 67 11.76 -5.07 2.29
N ALA A 68 11.52 -5.17 3.60
CA ALA A 68 12.36 -5.95 4.51
C ALA A 68 12.21 -7.47 4.30
N LEU A 69 11.19 -7.92 3.56
CA LEU A 69 11.03 -9.33 3.22
C LEU A 69 12.05 -9.79 2.15
N PRO A 70 12.35 -11.10 2.08
CA PRO A 70 13.10 -11.66 0.97
C PRO A 70 12.49 -11.31 -0.39
N LYS A 71 13.33 -11.01 -1.40
CA LYS A 71 12.87 -10.54 -2.73
C LYS A 71 11.83 -11.44 -3.41
N HIS A 72 11.89 -12.76 -3.18
CA HIS A 72 10.94 -13.70 -3.74
C HIS A 72 9.55 -13.57 -3.08
N ASP A 73 9.52 -13.35 -1.77
CA ASP A 73 8.29 -13.11 -1.00
C ASP A 73 7.65 -11.77 -1.35
N VAL A 74 8.46 -10.73 -1.55
CA VAL A 74 7.98 -9.41 -2.01
C VAL A 74 7.27 -9.54 -3.35
N ARG A 75 7.86 -10.26 -4.32
CA ARG A 75 7.25 -10.47 -5.64
C ARG A 75 5.96 -11.26 -5.57
N ALA A 76 5.95 -12.36 -4.82
CA ALA A 76 4.75 -13.17 -4.63
C ALA A 76 3.63 -12.32 -4.02
N ARG A 77 3.97 -11.51 -3.00
CA ARG A 77 2.99 -10.70 -2.28
C ARG A 77 2.45 -9.53 -3.08
N ILE A 78 3.30 -8.82 -3.84
CA ILE A 78 2.86 -7.78 -4.77
C ILE A 78 1.94 -8.37 -5.84
N THR A 79 2.27 -9.55 -6.37
CA THR A 79 1.45 -10.22 -7.39
C THR A 79 0.07 -10.57 -6.82
N GLU A 80 0.01 -11.11 -5.61
CA GLU A 80 -1.26 -11.40 -4.94
C GLU A 80 -2.13 -10.15 -4.72
N LEU A 81 -1.53 -9.04 -4.25
CA LEU A 81 -2.23 -7.78 -4.03
C LEU A 81 -2.77 -7.16 -5.33
N ILE A 82 -2.08 -7.36 -6.45
CA ILE A 82 -2.54 -6.91 -7.77
C ILE A 82 -3.68 -7.78 -8.30
N SER A 83 -3.55 -9.11 -8.20
CA SER A 83 -4.54 -10.06 -8.74
C SER A 83 -5.89 -9.98 -8.02
N ARG A 84 -5.89 -9.94 -6.68
CA ARG A 84 -7.14 -9.80 -5.89
C ARG A 84 -7.90 -8.51 -6.20
N ARG A 85 -7.18 -7.43 -6.48
CA ARG A 85 -7.79 -6.15 -6.89
C ARG A 85 -8.46 -6.24 -8.27
N GLY A 86 -7.91 -7.05 -9.19
CA GLY A 86 -8.54 -7.29 -10.49
C GLY A 86 -9.89 -7.99 -10.35
N GLU A 87 -10.02 -8.88 -9.37
CA GLU A 87 -11.25 -9.62 -9.06
C GLU A 87 -12.30 -8.74 -8.37
N GLU A 88 -11.90 -7.89 -7.42
CA GLU A 88 -12.80 -6.93 -6.74
C GLU A 88 -13.30 -5.81 -7.66
N ALA A 89 -12.55 -5.44 -8.71
CA ALA A 89 -12.97 -4.40 -9.66
C ALA A 89 -13.91 -4.92 -10.78
N CYS A 90 -14.03 -6.24 -10.95
CA CYS A 90 -14.90 -6.87 -11.96
C CYS A 90 -16.16 -7.50 -11.36
N SER A 91 -16.36 -7.38 -10.05
CA SER A 91 -17.56 -7.81 -9.31
C SER A 91 -18.42 -6.61 -8.94
#